data_AF-A9REF6-F1
#
_entry.id   AF-A9REF6-F1
#
_cell.length_a   1.000
_cell.length_b   1.000
_cell.length_c   1.000
_cell.angle_alpha   90.00
_cell.angle_beta   90.00
_cell.angle_gamma   90.00
#
_symmetry.space_group_name_H-M   'P 1'
#
loop_
_entity.id
_entity.type
_entity.pdbx_description
1 polymer ?
#
loop_
_entity_poly.entity_id
_entity_poly.type
_entity_poly.pdbx_seq_one_letter_code
_entity_poly.pdbx_strand_id
1 'polypeptide(L)'
;MVDKISVIVNNTQQNLDMLIGNHRSFEFYANLPMGAKHNLRVDFNDTYHEFLLGVDKAGKRLIVTSDDCCDYKCIIITEADGMFNVKQEPRMQYRHSEEDHAVAPTDVKKRPTSSWKFWKH
;
A
#
# COMPACT_ATOMS: atom_id res chain seq x y z
N MET A 1 4.06 13.93 -8.22
CA MET A 1 4.16 13.27 -6.92
C MET A 1 5.17 14.05 -6.10
N VAL A 2 4.73 14.87 -5.15
CA VAL A 2 5.69 15.50 -4.21
C VAL A 2 6.32 14.36 -3.42
N ASP A 3 7.62 14.46 -3.16
CA ASP A 3 8.36 13.53 -2.31
C ASP A 3 7.64 13.36 -0.96
N LYS A 4 7.15 12.14 -0.69
CA LYS A 4 6.32 11.85 0.49
C LYS A 4 7.01 10.80 1.35
N ILE A 5 7.06 11.07 2.65
CA ILE A 5 7.57 10.15 3.66
C ILE A 5 6.39 9.54 4.42
N SER A 6 6.24 8.22 4.36
CA SER A 6 5.35 7.42 5.20
C SER A 6 6.12 6.76 6.32
N VAL A 7 5.45 6.55 7.45
CA VAL A 7 6.01 5.77 8.55
C VAL A 7 5.38 4.38 8.53
N ILE A 8 6.18 3.34 8.40
CA ILE A 8 5.75 1.95 8.61
C ILE A 8 6.11 1.57 10.04
N VAL A 9 5.14 1.09 10.81
CA VAL A 9 5.32 0.68 12.20
C VAL A 9 5.15 -0.83 12.30
N ASN A 10 6.22 -1.52 12.68
CA ASN A 10 6.15 -2.94 13.00
C ASN A 10 5.69 -3.09 14.46
N ASN A 11 4.40 -3.36 14.66
CA ASN A 11 3.82 -3.64 15.98
C ASN A 11 3.45 -5.13 16.12
N THR A 12 4.21 -6.00 15.46
CA THR A 12 4.16 -7.46 15.63
C THR A 12 5.10 -7.89 16.77
N GLN A 13 5.18 -9.19 17.06
CA GLN A 13 6.15 -9.75 18.02
C GLN A 13 7.44 -10.26 17.34
N GLN A 14 7.63 -9.95 16.05
CA GLN A 14 8.70 -10.50 15.23
C GLN A 14 9.37 -9.40 14.42
N ASN A 15 10.61 -9.65 13.97
CA ASN A 15 11.24 -8.80 12.97
C ASN A 15 10.63 -9.10 11.60
N LEU A 16 10.45 -8.07 10.78
CA LEU A 16 9.91 -8.21 9.43
C LEU A 16 10.98 -7.83 8.40
N ASP A 17 11.17 -8.66 7.39
CA ASP A 17 11.89 -8.30 6.19
C ASP A 17 10.95 -7.56 5.23
N MET A 18 11.45 -6.44 4.70
CA MET A 18 10.83 -5.68 3.63
C MET A 18 11.58 -5.97 2.33
N LEU A 19 10.86 -6.47 1.34
CA LEU A 19 11.34 -6.52 -0.03
C LEU A 19 10.67 -5.41 -0.84
N ILE A 20 11.41 -4.79 -1.76
CA ILE A 20 10.88 -3.84 -2.73
C ILE A 20 10.93 -4.46 -4.13
N GLY A 21 9.97 -4.12 -4.97
CA GLY A 21 10.03 -4.53 -6.36
C GLY A 21 8.75 -4.22 -7.10
N ASN A 22 8.61 -4.87 -8.24
CA ASN A 22 7.36 -4.93 -8.98
C ASN A 22 7.01 -6.40 -9.23
N HIS A 23 5.85 -6.67 -9.80
CA HIS A 23 5.30 -8.01 -10.00
C HIS A 23 6.28 -9.03 -10.66
N ARG A 24 7.37 -8.58 -11.28
CA ARG A 24 8.37 -9.44 -11.94
C ARG A 24 9.51 -9.87 -11.02
N SER A 25 9.92 -9.03 -10.08
CA SER A 25 11.09 -9.29 -9.23
C SER A 25 11.06 -8.45 -7.97
N PHE A 26 11.48 -9.06 -6.87
CA PHE A 26 11.61 -8.43 -5.56
C PHE A 26 13.02 -8.60 -5.02
N GLU A 27 13.57 -7.54 -4.45
CA GLU A 27 14.87 -7.51 -3.80
C GLU A 27 14.76 -7.07 -2.34
N PHE A 28 15.77 -7.43 -1.54
CA PHE A 28 15.79 -7.03 -0.13
C PHE A 28 15.99 -5.53 -0.01
N TYR A 29 15.11 -4.89 0.74
CA TYR A 29 15.15 -3.45 0.98
C TYR A 29 15.61 -3.13 2.40
N ALA A 30 14.93 -3.68 3.41
CA ALA A 30 15.22 -3.38 4.81
C ALA A 30 14.75 -4.49 5.76
N ASN A 31 15.31 -4.52 6.97
CA ASN A 31 14.74 -5.24 8.09
C ASN A 31 14.06 -4.23 9.04
N LEU A 32 12.86 -4.57 9.51
CA LEU A 32 12.03 -3.79 10.41
C LEU A 32 11.97 -4.51 11.76
N PRO A 33 12.77 -4.08 12.76
CA PRO A 33 12.76 -4.70 14.07
C PRO A 33 11.39 -4.63 14.75
N MET A 34 11.14 -5.57 15.65
CA MET A 34 9.96 -5.59 16.51
C MET A 34 9.79 -4.25 17.25
N GLY A 35 8.59 -3.66 17.18
CA GLY A 35 8.25 -2.39 17.83
C GLY A 35 8.83 -1.15 17.16
N ALA A 36 9.58 -1.30 16.06
CA ALA A 36 10.28 -0.20 15.41
C ALA A 36 9.41 0.55 14.40
N LYS A 37 9.81 1.81 14.14
CA LYS A 37 9.28 2.65 13.07
C LYS A 37 10.32 2.75 11.97
N HIS A 38 9.87 2.66 10.73
CA HIS A 38 10.69 2.82 9.54
C HIS A 38 10.12 3.94 8.67
N ASN A 39 10.94 4.95 8.38
CA ASN A 39 10.55 6.03 7.47
C ASN A 39 10.80 5.57 6.04
N LEU A 40 9.72 5.44 5.27
CA LEU A 40 9.76 5.07 3.88
C LEU A 40 9.51 6.31 3.03
N ARG A 41 10.52 6.67 2.23
CA ARG A 41 10.42 7.74 1.24
C ARG A 41 10.05 7.10 -0.09
N VAL A 42 9.00 7.62 -0.72
CA VAL A 42 8.54 7.18 -2.05
C VAL A 42 8.60 8.38 -2.98
N ASP A 43 9.38 8.26 -4.04
CA ASP A 43 9.53 9.28 -5.07
C ASP A 43 8.88 8.84 -6.40
N PHE A 44 9.06 9.66 -7.46
CA PHE A 44 8.46 9.38 -8.76
C PHE A 44 8.95 8.09 -9.41
N ASN A 45 10.18 7.66 -9.14
CA ASN A 45 10.76 6.43 -9.69
C ASN A 45 10.16 5.19 -9.04
N ASP A 46 9.57 5.35 -7.85
CA ASP A 46 8.92 4.28 -7.11
C ASP A 46 7.49 4.02 -7.57
N THR A 47 7.01 4.72 -8.60
CA THR A 47 5.67 4.48 -9.17
C THR A 47 5.56 3.01 -9.58
N TYR A 48 4.49 2.34 -9.11
CA TYR A 48 4.21 0.90 -9.32
C TYR A 48 5.07 -0.07 -8.51
N HIS A 49 5.84 0.41 -7.53
CA HIS A 49 6.54 -0.48 -6.61
C HIS A 49 5.62 -1.00 -5.51
N GLU A 50 5.90 -2.22 -5.11
CA GLU A 50 5.28 -2.93 -4.00
C GLU A 50 6.34 -3.26 -2.95
N PHE A 51 5.97 -3.04 -1.70
CA PHE A 51 6.75 -3.35 -0.51
C PHE A 51 6.14 -4.57 0.16
N LEU A 52 6.83 -5.70 0.06
CA LEU A 52 6.41 -6.96 0.67
C LEU A 52 7.01 -7.08 2.07
N LEU A 53 6.16 -7.18 3.10
CA LEU A 53 6.58 -7.34 4.49
C LEU A 53 6.24 -8.74 5.01
N GLY A 54 7.20 -9.42 5.63
CA GLY A 54 6.98 -10.73 6.26
C GLY A 54 8.16 -11.19 7.10
N VAL A 55 7.99 -12.26 7.88
CA VAL A 55 9.04 -12.79 8.78
C VAL A 55 10.17 -13.47 7.99
N ASP A 56 9.85 -14.05 6.83
CA ASP A 56 10.82 -14.72 5.97
C ASP A 56 10.38 -14.68 4.49
N LYS A 57 11.18 -15.29 3.61
CA LYS A 57 10.89 -15.28 2.18
C LYS A 57 9.72 -16.18 1.74
N ALA A 58 9.36 -17.18 2.55
CA ALA A 58 8.44 -18.27 2.20
C ALA A 58 7.05 -18.16 2.86
N GLY A 59 6.93 -17.33 3.89
CA GLY A 59 5.71 -17.12 4.65
C GLY A 59 4.72 -16.18 3.97
N LYS A 60 3.57 -15.99 4.63
CA LYS A 60 2.58 -14.99 4.23
C LYS A 60 3.20 -13.60 4.31
N ARG A 61 3.00 -12.81 3.26
CA ARG A 61 3.52 -11.44 3.17
C ARG A 61 2.37 -10.46 3.07
N LEU A 62 2.52 -9.35 3.78
CA LEU A 62 1.71 -8.17 3.58
C LEU A 62 2.26 -7.37 2.40
N ILE A 63 1.38 -6.84 1.55
CA ILE A 63 1.75 -5.94 0.46
C ILE A 63 1.37 -4.52 0.86
N VAL A 64 2.32 -3.60 0.76
CA VAL A 64 2.10 -2.15 0.82
C VAL A 64 2.51 -1.57 -0.53
N THR A 65 1.67 -0.76 -1.16
CA THR A 65 1.96 -0.19 -2.48
C THR A 65 2.57 1.20 -2.38
N SER A 66 3.20 1.67 -3.47
CA SER A 66 3.61 3.08 -3.59
C SER A 66 2.44 4.06 -3.36
N ASP A 67 1.23 3.67 -3.75
CA ASP A 67 0.02 4.48 -3.59
C ASP A 67 -0.40 4.56 -2.11
N ASP A 68 -0.32 3.44 -1.37
CA ASP A 68 -0.53 3.46 0.08
C ASP A 68 0.43 4.43 0.78
N CYS A 69 1.69 4.48 0.37
CA CYS A 69 2.66 5.44 0.91
C CYS A 69 2.33 6.89 0.52
N CYS A 70 1.72 7.10 -0.65
CA CYS A 70 1.25 8.41 -1.06
C CYS A 70 0.03 8.87 -0.24
N ASP A 71 -0.87 7.96 0.09
CA ASP A 71 -2.16 8.26 0.72
C ASP A 71 -2.09 8.30 2.24
N TYR A 72 -1.26 7.44 2.85
CA TYR A 72 -1.17 7.27 4.29
C TYR A 72 0.14 7.82 4.84
N LYS A 73 0.06 8.62 5.91
CA LYS A 73 1.24 9.10 6.64
C LYS A 73 1.84 8.02 7.54
N CYS A 74 1.01 7.07 7.99
CA CYS A 74 1.40 6.01 8.90
C CYS A 74 0.67 4.72 8.53
N ILE A 75 1.41 3.62 8.46
CA ILE A 75 0.92 2.26 8.22
C ILE A 75 1.42 1.40 9.37
N ILE A 76 0.49 0.93 10.19
CA ILE A 76 0.77 0.14 11.40
C ILE A 76 0.43 -1.30 11.12
N ILE A 77 1.44 -2.17 11.26
CA ILE A 77 1.31 -3.60 11.03
C ILE A 77 1.22 -4.29 12.38
N THR A 78 0.17 -5.06 12.60
CA THR A 78 0.01 -5.92 13.78
C THR A 78 -0.13 -7.37 13.35
N GLU A 79 0.11 -8.29 14.27
CA GLU A 79 -0.06 -9.73 14.05
C GLU A 79 -0.99 -10.30 15.11
N ALA A 80 -1.98 -11.08 14.69
CA ALA A 80 -2.84 -11.87 15.56
C ALA A 80 -3.10 -13.22 14.90
N ASP A 81 -2.97 -14.31 15.65
CA ASP A 81 -3.19 -15.68 15.17
C ASP A 81 -2.39 -16.04 13.89
N GLY A 82 -1.15 -15.55 13.79
CA GLY A 82 -0.28 -15.78 12.62
C GLY A 82 -0.73 -15.05 11.35
N MET A 83 -1.60 -14.05 11.48
CA MET A 83 -2.07 -13.20 10.39
C MET A 83 -1.72 -11.74 10.62
N PHE A 84 -1.18 -11.11 9.57
CA PHE A 84 -0.94 -9.67 9.58
C PHE A 84 -2.24 -8.89 9.38
N ASN A 85 -2.40 -7.85 10.19
CA ASN A 85 -3.44 -6.85 10.08
C ASN A 85 -2.80 -5.48 9.86
N VAL A 86 -3.51 -4.59 9.16
CA VAL A 86 -3.02 -3.25 8.85
C VAL A 86 -3.99 -2.21 9.34
N LYS A 87 -3.46 -1.21 10.03
CA LYS A 87 -4.17 0.04 10.33
C LYS A 87 -3.45 1.17 9.60
N GLN A 88 -4.22 1.97 8.88
CA GLN A 88 -3.68 3.07 8.07
C GLN A 88 -4.17 4.42 8.62
N GLU A 89 -3.27 5.39 8.71
CA GLU A 89 -3.61 6.77 9.04
C GLU A 89 -3.48 7.64 7.79
N PRO A 90 -4.59 8.19 7.25
CA PRO A 90 -4.54 8.99 6.04
C PRO A 90 -3.76 10.28 6.27
N ARG A 91 -3.10 10.74 5.21
CA ARG A 91 -2.64 12.13 5.15
C ARG A 91 -3.88 13.02 5.11
N MET A 92 -3.86 14.13 5.84
CA MET A 92 -4.91 15.14 5.66
C MET A 92 -4.84 15.62 4.22
N GLN A 93 -5.85 15.25 3.43
CA GLN A 93 -6.08 15.92 2.16
C GLN A 93 -6.52 17.34 2.52
N TYR A 94 -5.82 18.35 2.01
CA TYR A 94 -6.35 19.71 2.02
C TYR A 94 -7.74 19.62 1.37
N ARG A 95 -8.80 19.85 2.15
CA ARG A 95 -10.11 20.19 1.57
C ARG A 95 -9.84 21.45 0.76
N HIS A 96 -9.89 21.35 -0.56
CA HIS A 96 -10.29 22.51 -1.34
C HIS A 96 -11.65 22.91 -0.76
N SER A 97 -11.70 24.04 -0.06
CA SER A 97 -12.94 24.74 0.18
C SER A 97 -13.65 24.85 -1.16
N GLU A 98 -14.91 24.46 -1.19
CA GLU A 98 -15.82 24.53 -2.32
C GLU A 98 -15.57 25.80 -3.15
N GLU A 99 -14.91 25.64 -4.30
CA GLU A 99 -15.10 26.56 -5.41
C GLU A 99 -15.98 25.81 -6.41
N ASP A 100 -17.25 26.18 -6.38
CA ASP A 100 -18.26 25.85 -7.38
C ASP A 100 -17.73 26.21 -8.78
N HIS A 101 -17.10 25.24 -9.42
CA HIS A 101 -16.84 25.29 -10.85
C HIS A 101 -17.65 24.18 -11.51
N ALA A 102 -18.64 24.64 -12.27
CA ALA A 102 -19.63 23.87 -13.00
C ALA A 102 -19.04 22.55 -13.55
N VAL A 103 -19.61 21.44 -13.09
CA VAL A 103 -19.28 20.10 -13.59
C VAL A 103 -19.70 20.03 -15.06
N ALA A 104 -18.73 20.07 -15.97
CA ALA A 104 -18.93 19.56 -17.31
C ALA A 104 -19.32 18.07 -17.19
N PRO A 105 -20.32 17.58 -17.95
CA PRO A 105 -20.82 16.22 -17.77
C PRO A 105 -19.68 15.22 -17.94
N THR A 106 -19.42 14.45 -16.88
CA THR A 106 -18.45 13.37 -16.89
C THR A 106 -18.94 12.30 -17.85
N ASP A 107 -18.19 12.05 -18.92
CA ASP A 107 -18.49 10.99 -19.86
C ASP A 107 -18.28 9.64 -19.14
N VAL A 108 -19.37 9.01 -18.72
CA VAL A 108 -19.32 7.70 -18.06
C VAL A 108 -18.92 6.68 -19.11
N LYS A 109 -17.66 6.23 -19.04
CA LYS A 109 -17.18 5.09 -19.83
C LYS A 109 -18.07 3.88 -19.50
N LYS A 110 -19.00 3.56 -20.40
CA LYS A 110 -19.84 2.35 -20.31
C LYS A 110 -18.91 1.14 -20.18
N ARG A 111 -18.92 0.48 -19.03
CA ARG A 111 -18.34 -0.86 -18.90
C ARG A 111 -19.10 -1.78 -19.86
N PRO A 112 -18.44 -2.53 -20.75
CA PRO A 112 -19.11 -3.63 -21.42
C PRO A 112 -19.56 -4.58 -20.32
N THR A 113 -20.85 -4.90 -20.28
CA THR A 113 -21.39 -5.94 -19.42
C THR A 113 -20.67 -7.23 -19.76
N SER A 114 -19.76 -7.66 -18.87
CA SER A 114 -19.13 -8.96 -18.93
C SER A 114 -20.23 -10.01 -18.90
N SER A 115 -20.47 -10.67 -20.04
CA SER A 115 -21.28 -11.87 -20.12
C SER A 115 -20.61 -12.96 -19.29
N TRP A 116 -21.13 -13.23 -18.10
CA TRP A 116 -20.78 -14.40 -17.31
C TRP A 116 -21.21 -15.64 -18.09
N LYS A 117 -20.30 -16.27 -18.83
CA LYS A 117 -20.50 -17.64 -19.33
C LYS A 117 -20.19 -18.59 -18.17
N PHE A 118 -21.24 -19.07 -17.52
CA PHE A 118 -21.18 -20.26 -16.68
C PHE A 118 -20.75 -21.44 -17.54
N TRP A 119 -19.64 -22.08 -17.20
CA TRP A 119 -19.31 -23.40 -17.71
C TRP A 119 -20.10 -24.42 -16.88
N LYS A 120 -21.00 -25.18 -17.53
CA LYS A 120 -21.60 -26.38 -16.94
C LYS A 120 -20.65 -27.55 -17.17
N HIS A 121 -20.46 -28.35 -16.12
CA HIS A 121 -19.84 -29.68 -16.16
C HIS A 121 -20.52 -30.60 -17.17
#